data_AF-A0AA35RRA2-F1
#
_entry.id   AF-A0AA35RRA2-F1
#
_cell.length_a   1.000
_cell.length_b   1.000
_cell.length_c   1.000
_cell.angle_alpha   90.00
_cell.angle_beta   90.00
_cell.angle_gamma   90.00
#
_symmetry.space_group_name_H-M   'P 1'
#
loop_
_entity.id
_entity.type
_entity.pdbx_description
1 polymer ?
#
loop_
_entity_poly.entity_id
_entity_poly.type
_entity_poly.pdbx_seq_one_letter_code
_entity_poly.pdbx_strand_id
1 'polypeptide(L)'
;MVGKDPFRIEEHWQNLYNFGHNVRGGVLHMAAVSGIDIALWDIKGKALNVPVYELLGGAMRDKFWAYGRFDGRTPDDAVQNALAWVEQGMTALKGDPFAHQGIFTTAESERDALAKVRAVREAVGDDVELLIEVHGRLAPHEAIRMGNALEEYRPFWFEEPVPPENIDAMAKVTAGVNIPIATGERIYTKWGFRELFEKQVIDMAQPDICHAGGILELKKIAAMAETYYVGFCPHNPYGPINTMAALHVDATCPNFLIQEGGHGAWYQHVVKGEFPFQKDGYFSLPEDVPGISVGHYTDIAAATGCTVIICEDGAVGGVDVRGGAPGTRETDLLRPTALVNEVHAVLLSGGSAFGLAAATGVVQHLESKGIGVQFGGAVIPIVPAAILFDLGLVQGNVRPNAEDGEAACRNASAEPPAQGSVGAGTGATVGKMFGMDRATKGGIGSSSVSLGEGLIVGAIVAVNAIGGVYEAKTGRIIAGPRTEAGDEILDAMDVAVSPNVGSPQTTTSSNTTIGVVATNASLNKDQANKLASAAQDGVALAVRPAHLMGDGDTMFALATGKCDSAFNMNQLLAAAVMCVSDAIVRAVTEADSLGGVPAVKDLQNV
;
A
#
# COMPACT_ATOMS: atom_id res chain seq x y z
N MET A 1 36.35 5.40 -1.56
CA MET A 1 35.97 6.66 -0.88
C MET A 1 36.22 6.60 0.63
N VAL A 2 37.37 6.07 1.07
CA VAL A 2 37.64 5.94 2.51
C VAL A 2 38.00 7.30 3.10
N GLY A 3 37.39 7.66 4.23
CA GLY A 3 37.64 8.92 4.94
C GLY A 3 36.97 10.17 4.34
N LYS A 4 36.05 10.01 3.37
CA LYS A 4 35.27 11.11 2.81
C LYS A 4 33.85 11.14 3.39
N ASP A 5 33.26 12.33 3.46
CA ASP A 5 31.86 12.53 3.87
C ASP A 5 30.89 12.00 2.80
N PRO A 6 30.05 10.98 3.09
CA PRO A 6 29.12 10.40 2.12
C PRO A 6 28.01 11.37 1.66
N PHE A 7 27.74 12.46 2.39
CA PHE A 7 26.65 13.38 2.04
C PHE A 7 26.97 14.26 0.83
N ARG A 8 28.25 14.36 0.43
CA ARG A 8 28.72 15.06 -0.76
C ARG A 8 28.51 14.23 -2.03
N ILE A 9 27.30 13.71 -2.23
CA ILE A 9 26.94 12.73 -3.28
C ILE A 9 27.39 13.21 -4.66
N GLU A 10 27.04 14.44 -5.05
CA GLU A 10 27.41 14.97 -6.36
C GLU A 10 28.92 15.15 -6.53
N GLU A 11 29.66 15.50 -5.48
CA GLU A 11 31.11 15.56 -5.53
C GLU A 11 31.72 14.17 -5.77
N HIS A 12 31.19 13.13 -5.09
CA HIS A 12 31.64 11.75 -5.29
C HIS A 12 31.31 11.27 -6.69
N TRP A 13 30.11 11.53 -7.17
CA TRP A 13 29.69 11.24 -8.53
C TRP A 13 30.66 11.87 -9.54
N GLN A 14 30.95 13.17 -9.41
CA GLN A 14 31.88 13.88 -10.29
C GLN A 14 33.29 13.33 -10.19
N ASN A 15 33.76 13.01 -8.99
CA ASN A 15 35.09 12.45 -8.80
C ASN A 15 35.22 11.07 -9.45
N LEU A 16 34.22 10.20 -9.29
CA LEU A 16 34.22 8.85 -9.86
C LEU A 16 34.14 8.93 -11.39
N TYR A 17 33.17 9.67 -11.93
CA TYR A 17 33.00 9.82 -13.38
C TYR A 17 34.23 10.42 -14.07
N ASN A 18 34.89 11.40 -13.43
CA ASN A 18 36.07 12.06 -13.99
C ASN A 18 37.40 11.38 -13.64
N PHE A 19 37.39 10.31 -12.82
CA PHE A 19 38.59 9.61 -12.37
C PHE A 19 39.30 8.94 -13.54
N GLY A 20 40.57 9.30 -13.76
CA GLY A 20 41.33 8.83 -14.92
C GLY A 20 40.82 9.48 -16.21
N HIS A 21 41.50 10.54 -16.63
CA HIS A 21 41.16 11.34 -17.82
C HIS A 21 40.96 10.54 -19.13
N ASN A 22 41.43 9.28 -19.18
CA ASN A 22 41.39 8.41 -20.37
C ASN A 22 40.28 7.33 -20.36
N VAL A 23 39.51 7.14 -19.28
CA VAL A 23 38.56 5.99 -19.15
C VAL A 23 37.20 6.43 -18.58
N ARG A 24 36.51 7.33 -19.30
CA ARG A 24 35.19 7.87 -18.89
C ARG A 24 34.04 7.18 -19.63
N GLY A 25 32.96 6.91 -18.90
CA GLY A 25 31.73 6.34 -19.46
C GLY A 25 31.81 4.85 -19.76
N GLY A 26 30.84 4.37 -20.55
CA GLY A 26 30.64 2.95 -20.83
C GLY A 26 29.97 2.19 -19.67
N VAL A 27 29.43 1.01 -19.97
CA VAL A 27 28.58 0.25 -19.05
C VAL A 27 29.29 -0.15 -17.75
N LEU A 28 30.54 -0.63 -17.82
CA LEU A 28 31.27 -1.11 -16.63
C LEU A 28 31.55 0.02 -15.63
N HIS A 29 32.01 1.16 -16.13
CA HIS A 29 32.30 2.31 -15.28
C HIS A 29 31.00 2.89 -14.73
N MET A 30 30.00 3.13 -15.59
CA MET A 30 28.75 3.74 -15.14
C MET A 30 27.96 2.84 -14.20
N ALA A 31 28.00 1.52 -14.37
CA ALA A 31 27.42 0.59 -13.41
C ALA A 31 28.02 0.72 -12.00
N ALA A 32 29.35 0.84 -11.91
CA ALA A 32 30.02 1.07 -10.64
C ALA A 32 29.67 2.43 -10.02
N VAL A 33 29.57 3.48 -10.85
CA VAL A 33 29.13 4.82 -10.40
C VAL A 33 27.71 4.77 -9.87
N SER A 34 26.77 4.16 -10.60
CA SER A 34 25.36 4.03 -10.20
C SER A 34 25.20 3.29 -8.88
N GLY A 35 25.88 2.14 -8.72
CA GLY A 35 25.80 1.37 -7.48
C GLY A 35 26.28 2.15 -6.26
N ILE A 36 27.35 2.95 -6.43
CA ILE A 36 27.83 3.83 -5.38
C ILE A 36 26.85 4.98 -5.13
N ASP A 37 26.32 5.62 -6.17
CA ASP A 37 25.38 6.73 -6.07
C ASP A 37 24.10 6.31 -5.31
N ILE A 38 23.49 5.18 -5.70
CA ILE A 38 22.32 4.61 -5.02
C ILE A 38 22.62 4.37 -3.53
N ALA A 39 23.77 3.76 -3.21
CA ALA A 39 24.16 3.51 -1.83
C ALA A 39 24.39 4.81 -1.02
N LEU A 40 24.94 5.86 -1.64
CA LEU A 40 25.13 7.15 -0.97
C LEU A 40 23.79 7.84 -0.68
N TRP A 41 22.83 7.76 -1.59
CA TRP A 41 21.48 8.26 -1.38
C TRP A 41 20.75 7.49 -0.28
N ASP A 42 20.85 6.17 -0.27
CA ASP A 42 20.31 5.32 0.80
C ASP A 42 20.93 5.67 2.16
N ILE A 43 22.26 5.83 2.24
CA ILE A 43 22.96 6.27 3.45
C ILE A 43 22.42 7.64 3.92
N LYS A 44 22.27 8.59 2.99
CA LYS A 44 21.80 9.93 3.33
C LYS A 44 20.33 9.92 3.79
N GLY A 45 19.47 9.17 3.11
CA GLY A 45 18.08 8.95 3.51
C GLY A 45 17.97 8.34 4.91
N LYS A 46 18.71 7.25 5.17
CA LYS A 46 18.78 6.61 6.49
C LYS A 46 19.32 7.54 7.57
N ALA A 47 20.40 8.26 7.30
CA ALA A 47 21.02 9.15 8.29
C ALA A 47 20.15 10.38 8.62
N LEU A 48 19.28 10.80 7.70
CA LEU A 48 18.30 11.87 7.90
C LEU A 48 16.91 11.33 8.25
N ASN A 49 16.75 10.01 8.29
CA ASN A 49 15.50 9.27 8.47
C ASN A 49 14.34 9.79 7.59
N VAL A 50 14.63 9.98 6.30
CA VAL A 50 13.60 10.32 5.30
C VAL A 50 13.75 9.40 4.07
N PRO A 51 12.67 9.06 3.36
CA PRO A 51 12.79 8.34 2.10
C PRO A 51 13.51 9.20 1.05
N VAL A 52 14.20 8.57 0.10
CA VAL A 52 15.04 9.30 -0.86
C VAL A 52 14.23 10.30 -1.70
N TYR A 53 12.97 10.00 -2.03
CA TYR A 53 12.13 10.92 -2.81
C TYR A 53 11.89 12.27 -2.10
N GLU A 54 11.86 12.30 -0.75
CA GLU A 54 11.74 13.56 0.01
C GLU A 54 12.98 14.43 -0.17
N LEU A 55 14.17 13.81 -0.21
CA LEU A 55 15.42 14.53 -0.49
C LEU A 55 15.50 15.03 -1.94
N LEU A 56 14.70 14.45 -2.84
CA LEU A 56 14.62 14.82 -4.26
C LEU A 56 13.52 15.87 -4.55
N GLY A 57 12.85 16.39 -3.51
CA GLY A 57 11.84 17.45 -3.63
C GLY A 57 10.41 17.01 -3.27
N GLY A 58 10.23 15.78 -2.78
CA GLY A 58 8.93 15.25 -2.34
C GLY A 58 8.20 14.48 -3.43
N ALA A 59 7.27 13.62 -3.01
CA ALA A 59 6.42 12.86 -3.92
C ALA A 59 5.37 13.76 -4.59
N MET A 60 5.16 13.55 -5.90
CA MET A 60 4.08 14.17 -6.69
C MET A 60 3.00 13.17 -7.09
N ARG A 61 3.15 11.91 -6.67
CA ARG A 61 2.23 10.81 -6.90
C ARG A 61 2.44 9.72 -5.85
N ASP A 62 1.35 9.04 -5.53
CA ASP A 62 1.34 7.94 -4.55
C ASP A 62 1.30 6.56 -5.22
N LYS A 63 0.97 6.50 -6.52
CA LYS A 63 0.92 5.29 -7.34
C LYS A 63 1.73 5.45 -8.64
N PHE A 64 2.32 4.35 -9.08
CA PHE A 64 3.16 4.26 -10.28
C PHE A 64 2.59 3.20 -11.20
N TRP A 65 2.06 3.61 -12.35
CA TRP A 65 1.58 2.65 -13.34
C TRP A 65 2.74 1.75 -13.78
N ALA A 66 2.47 0.46 -13.90
CA ALA A 66 3.45 -0.57 -14.21
C ALA A 66 2.90 -1.55 -15.25
N TYR A 67 3.80 -2.16 -16.01
CA TYR A 67 3.43 -3.15 -17.01
C TYR A 67 3.75 -4.59 -16.59
N GLY A 68 2.94 -5.52 -17.08
CA GLY A 68 3.19 -6.97 -17.06
C GLY A 68 3.90 -7.45 -18.33
N ARG A 69 3.82 -8.76 -18.63
CA ARG A 69 4.53 -9.39 -19.75
C ARG A 69 3.60 -10.18 -20.67
N PHE A 70 3.93 -10.27 -21.96
CA PHE A 70 3.26 -11.19 -22.89
C PHE A 70 4.21 -12.10 -23.67
N ASP A 71 5.49 -12.18 -23.28
CA ASP A 71 6.50 -12.99 -23.97
C ASP A 71 6.04 -14.45 -24.17
N GLY A 72 6.29 -15.04 -25.33
CA GLY A 72 5.87 -16.41 -25.65
C GLY A 72 6.60 -16.99 -26.86
N ARG A 73 6.77 -18.32 -26.88
CA ARG A 73 7.40 -19.00 -28.03
C ARG A 73 6.44 -19.06 -29.21
N THR A 74 5.16 -19.24 -28.95
CA THR A 74 4.08 -19.24 -29.94
C THR A 74 3.06 -18.13 -29.65
N PRO A 75 2.18 -17.78 -30.60
CA PRO A 75 1.07 -16.87 -30.35
C PRO A 75 0.18 -17.31 -29.18
N ASP A 76 -0.09 -18.61 -29.04
CA ASP A 76 -0.91 -19.14 -27.95
C ASP A 76 -0.22 -18.95 -26.59
N ASP A 77 1.09 -19.21 -26.50
CA ASP A 77 1.87 -18.97 -25.26
C ASP A 77 1.83 -17.49 -24.86
N ALA A 78 1.96 -16.59 -25.86
CA ALA A 78 1.95 -15.15 -25.65
C ALA A 78 0.58 -14.68 -25.11
N VAL A 79 -0.51 -15.20 -25.68
CA VAL A 79 -1.88 -14.93 -25.21
C VAL A 79 -2.08 -15.43 -23.79
N GLN A 80 -1.65 -16.66 -23.49
CA GLN A 80 -1.79 -17.22 -22.13
C GLN A 80 -1.07 -16.37 -21.09
N ASN A 81 0.17 -15.95 -21.38
CA ASN A 81 0.93 -15.09 -20.48
C ASN A 81 0.30 -13.70 -20.34
N ALA A 82 -0.19 -13.11 -21.43
CA ALA A 82 -0.88 -11.83 -21.41
C ALA A 82 -2.13 -11.87 -20.52
N LEU A 83 -3.00 -12.87 -20.71
CA LEU A 83 -4.25 -13.01 -19.95
C LEU A 83 -3.97 -13.27 -18.46
N ALA A 84 -2.92 -14.01 -18.11
CA ALA A 84 -2.54 -14.22 -16.72
C ALA A 84 -2.17 -12.91 -15.99
N TRP A 85 -1.62 -11.92 -16.70
CA TRP A 85 -1.34 -10.60 -16.14
C TRP A 85 -2.59 -9.70 -16.13
N VAL A 86 -3.44 -9.77 -17.15
CA VAL A 86 -4.72 -9.05 -17.18
C VAL A 86 -5.65 -9.51 -16.05
N GLU A 87 -5.66 -10.81 -15.73
CA GLU A 87 -6.41 -11.37 -14.59
C GLU A 87 -5.91 -10.80 -13.24
N GLN A 88 -4.64 -10.41 -13.16
CA GLN A 88 -4.03 -9.71 -12.01
C GLN A 88 -4.24 -8.18 -12.06
N GLY A 89 -5.11 -7.69 -12.95
CA GLY A 89 -5.47 -6.28 -13.09
C GLY A 89 -4.47 -5.43 -13.88
N MET A 90 -3.52 -6.03 -14.61
CA MET A 90 -2.61 -5.25 -15.47
C MET A 90 -3.34 -4.64 -16.67
N THR A 91 -3.08 -3.36 -16.92
CA THR A 91 -3.60 -2.61 -18.08
C THR A 91 -2.53 -2.26 -19.11
N ALA A 92 -1.31 -2.77 -18.94
CA ALA A 92 -0.19 -2.57 -19.84
C ALA A 92 0.70 -3.83 -19.86
N LEU A 93 1.13 -4.27 -21.04
CA LEU A 93 1.92 -5.49 -21.22
C LEU A 93 3.07 -5.28 -22.20
N LYS A 94 4.30 -5.62 -21.77
CA LYS A 94 5.51 -5.57 -22.61
C LYS A 94 5.92 -6.97 -23.09
N GLY A 95 6.42 -7.07 -24.32
CA GLY A 95 6.92 -8.33 -24.84
C GLY A 95 7.84 -8.19 -26.04
N ASP A 96 8.77 -9.13 -26.16
CA ASP A 96 9.64 -9.33 -27.33
C ASP A 96 9.02 -10.40 -28.23
N PRO A 97 8.34 -10.02 -29.33
CA PRO A 97 7.73 -10.98 -30.23
C PRO A 97 8.74 -11.64 -31.19
N PHE A 98 10.00 -11.19 -31.22
CA PHE A 98 11.00 -11.57 -32.21
C PHE A 98 11.82 -12.79 -31.78
N ALA A 99 11.80 -13.84 -32.59
CA ALA A 99 12.57 -15.06 -32.31
C ALA A 99 14.05 -14.98 -32.79
N HIS A 100 14.37 -14.04 -33.69
CA HIS A 100 15.69 -13.97 -34.31
C HIS A 100 16.75 -13.40 -33.36
N GLN A 101 18.01 -13.67 -33.70
CA GLN A 101 19.18 -13.18 -32.99
C GLN A 101 20.06 -12.38 -33.96
N GLY A 102 20.62 -11.27 -33.50
CA GLY A 102 21.41 -10.35 -34.33
C GLY A 102 20.56 -9.25 -34.97
N ILE A 103 21.15 -8.53 -35.93
CA ILE A 103 20.58 -7.28 -36.49
C ILE A 103 19.64 -7.54 -37.67
N PHE A 104 19.84 -8.61 -38.43
CA PHE A 104 19.06 -8.89 -39.63
C PHE A 104 18.06 -10.01 -39.36
N THR A 105 16.79 -9.75 -39.66
CA THR A 105 15.71 -10.72 -39.41
C THR A 105 15.41 -11.58 -40.65
N THR A 106 14.46 -12.51 -40.53
CA THR A 106 13.95 -13.31 -41.64
C THR A 106 12.46 -13.05 -41.82
N ALA A 107 11.95 -13.21 -43.03
CA ALA A 107 10.52 -13.06 -43.31
C ALA A 107 9.65 -14.03 -42.47
N GLU A 108 10.20 -15.16 -42.01
CA GLU A 108 9.53 -16.07 -41.08
C GLU A 108 9.42 -15.46 -39.68
N SER A 109 10.52 -14.92 -39.15
CA SER A 109 10.52 -14.26 -37.84
C SER A 109 9.63 -13.01 -37.82
N GLU A 110 9.57 -12.26 -38.92
CA GLU A 110 8.64 -11.12 -39.05
C GLU A 110 7.17 -11.56 -38.99
N ARG A 111 6.82 -12.62 -39.74
CA ARG A 111 5.45 -13.16 -39.72
C ARG A 111 5.08 -13.72 -38.35
N ASP A 112 6.01 -14.40 -37.69
CA ASP A 112 5.80 -14.92 -36.34
C ASP A 112 5.60 -13.80 -35.31
N ALA A 113 6.42 -12.75 -35.38
CA ALA A 113 6.29 -11.59 -34.50
C ALA A 113 4.93 -10.90 -34.66
N LEU A 114 4.50 -10.64 -35.91
CA LEU A 114 3.18 -10.07 -36.19
C LEU A 114 2.04 -10.99 -35.71
N ALA A 115 2.18 -12.31 -35.90
CA ALA A 115 1.17 -13.27 -35.45
C ALA A 115 0.99 -13.25 -33.92
N LYS A 116 2.09 -13.13 -33.16
CA LYS A 116 2.03 -13.02 -31.69
C LYS A 116 1.36 -11.73 -31.24
N VAL A 117 1.79 -10.58 -31.77
CA VAL A 117 1.20 -9.28 -31.38
C VAL A 117 -0.27 -9.21 -31.73
N ARG A 118 -0.65 -9.69 -32.93
CA ARG A 118 -2.04 -9.80 -33.35
C ARG A 118 -2.87 -10.64 -32.38
N ALA A 119 -2.39 -11.86 -32.06
CA ALA A 119 -3.12 -12.77 -31.18
C ALA A 119 -3.30 -12.17 -29.77
N VAL A 120 -2.26 -11.53 -29.23
CA VAL A 120 -2.34 -10.86 -27.94
C VAL A 120 -3.35 -9.71 -27.98
N ARG A 121 -3.28 -8.82 -28.98
CA ARG A 121 -4.23 -7.71 -29.13
C ARG A 121 -5.68 -8.20 -29.24
N GLU A 122 -5.93 -9.21 -30.06
CA GLU A 122 -7.26 -9.82 -30.20
C GLU A 122 -7.79 -10.41 -28.89
N ALA A 123 -6.91 -10.93 -28.03
CA ALA A 123 -7.28 -11.56 -26.76
C ALA A 123 -7.49 -10.56 -25.62
N VAL A 124 -6.64 -9.54 -25.50
CA VAL A 124 -6.68 -8.59 -24.36
C VAL A 124 -7.56 -7.37 -24.61
N GLY A 125 -7.91 -7.08 -25.87
CA GLY A 125 -8.71 -5.92 -26.26
C GLY A 125 -7.92 -4.60 -26.34
N ASP A 126 -8.61 -3.51 -26.65
CA ASP A 126 -8.00 -2.19 -26.92
C ASP A 126 -7.69 -1.36 -25.65
N ASP A 127 -8.31 -1.73 -24.52
CA ASP A 127 -8.15 -1.06 -23.22
C ASP A 127 -6.82 -1.43 -22.52
N VAL A 128 -6.12 -2.45 -23.01
CA VAL A 128 -4.80 -2.86 -22.51
C VAL A 128 -3.70 -2.32 -23.42
N GLU A 129 -2.75 -1.58 -22.88
CA GLU A 129 -1.62 -1.06 -23.66
C GLU A 129 -0.61 -2.16 -24.00
N LEU A 130 -0.10 -2.15 -25.24
CA LEU A 130 0.91 -3.10 -25.71
C LEU A 130 2.23 -2.38 -25.98
N LEU A 131 3.30 -2.86 -25.38
CA LEU A 131 4.64 -2.29 -25.44
C LEU A 131 5.55 -3.28 -26.17
N ILE A 132 6.08 -2.89 -27.33
CA ILE A 132 6.81 -3.83 -28.20
C ILE A 132 8.30 -3.64 -28.06
N GLU A 133 8.98 -4.69 -27.57
CA GLU A 133 10.43 -4.75 -27.39
C GLU A 133 11.12 -5.37 -28.61
N VAL A 134 12.30 -4.84 -28.97
CA VAL A 134 13.13 -5.31 -30.10
C VAL A 134 14.58 -5.60 -29.69
N HIS A 135 15.06 -5.02 -28.59
CA HIS A 135 16.44 -5.14 -28.11
C HIS A 135 17.51 -4.68 -29.11
N GLY A 136 17.20 -3.74 -30.00
CA GLY A 136 18.10 -3.27 -31.06
C GLY A 136 18.42 -4.32 -32.12
N ARG A 137 17.53 -5.29 -32.34
CA ARG A 137 17.78 -6.45 -33.21
C ARG A 137 17.30 -6.28 -34.65
N LEU A 138 16.93 -5.09 -35.12
CA LEU A 138 16.55 -4.88 -36.52
C LEU A 138 17.50 -3.92 -37.24
N ALA A 139 17.66 -4.11 -38.55
CA ALA A 139 18.24 -3.09 -39.41
C ALA A 139 17.20 -1.99 -39.67
N PRO A 140 17.60 -0.72 -39.97
CA PRO A 140 16.65 0.39 -40.08
C PRO A 140 15.50 0.18 -41.07
N HIS A 141 15.76 -0.50 -42.19
CA HIS A 141 14.73 -0.78 -43.19
C HIS A 141 13.73 -1.88 -42.76
N GLU A 142 14.16 -2.79 -41.89
CA GLU A 142 13.33 -3.84 -41.30
C GLU A 142 12.52 -3.28 -40.14
N ALA A 143 13.15 -2.45 -39.29
CA ALA A 143 12.47 -1.69 -38.25
C ALA A 143 11.32 -0.83 -38.81
N ILE A 144 11.54 -0.10 -39.91
CA ILE A 144 10.48 0.69 -40.58
C ILE A 144 9.36 -0.22 -41.10
N ARG A 145 9.73 -1.32 -41.77
CA ARG A 145 8.75 -2.28 -42.30
C ARG A 145 7.90 -2.89 -41.18
N MET A 146 8.52 -3.31 -40.10
CA MET A 146 7.86 -3.91 -38.94
C MET A 146 7.02 -2.88 -38.18
N GLY A 147 7.54 -1.67 -37.93
CA GLY A 147 6.78 -0.60 -37.30
C GLY A 147 5.50 -0.27 -38.06
N ASN A 148 5.58 -0.13 -39.39
CA ASN A 148 4.38 0.12 -40.21
C ASN A 148 3.39 -1.06 -40.20
N ALA A 149 3.86 -2.30 -40.06
CA ALA A 149 2.99 -3.46 -39.94
C ALA A 149 2.39 -3.61 -38.53
N LEU A 150 3.07 -3.11 -37.49
CA LEU A 150 2.60 -3.15 -36.10
C LEU A 150 1.62 -2.00 -35.78
N GLU A 151 1.59 -0.95 -36.59
CA GLU A 151 0.78 0.26 -36.36
C GLU A 151 -0.71 -0.05 -36.15
N GLU A 152 -1.26 -1.03 -36.87
CA GLU A 152 -2.67 -1.43 -36.73
C GLU A 152 -3.02 -1.96 -35.34
N TYR A 153 -2.04 -2.42 -34.54
CA TYR A 153 -2.24 -2.94 -33.19
C TYR A 153 -2.07 -1.87 -32.10
N ARG A 154 -1.88 -0.60 -32.50
CA ARG A 154 -1.72 0.57 -31.62
C ARG A 154 -0.73 0.32 -30.45
N PRO A 155 0.55 0.04 -30.71
CA PRO A 155 1.53 -0.06 -29.63
C PRO A 155 1.65 1.27 -28.87
N PHE A 156 1.79 1.20 -27.56
CA PHE A 156 2.10 2.35 -26.71
C PHE A 156 3.50 2.89 -27.02
N TRP A 157 4.46 1.98 -27.27
CA TRP A 157 5.75 2.32 -27.86
C TRP A 157 6.34 1.17 -28.68
N PHE A 158 7.32 1.53 -29.52
CA PHE A 158 8.23 0.63 -30.20
C PHE A 158 9.64 0.85 -29.65
N GLU A 159 10.12 -0.11 -28.88
CA GLU A 159 11.31 0.01 -28.05
C GLU A 159 12.55 -0.49 -28.77
N GLU A 160 13.59 0.33 -28.69
CA GLU A 160 14.93 0.10 -29.20
C GLU A 160 14.96 -0.61 -30.57
N PRO A 161 14.34 -0.05 -31.61
CA PRO A 161 14.12 -0.77 -32.86
C PRO A 161 15.43 -1.10 -33.61
N VAL A 162 16.48 -0.31 -33.39
CA VAL A 162 17.81 -0.50 -33.99
C VAL A 162 18.89 -0.34 -32.90
N PRO A 163 20.12 -0.85 -33.11
CA PRO A 163 21.20 -0.68 -32.15
C PRO A 163 21.49 0.80 -31.83
N PRO A 164 21.79 1.13 -30.56
CA PRO A 164 21.93 2.52 -30.09
C PRO A 164 23.21 3.23 -30.58
N GLU A 165 24.17 2.50 -31.16
CA GLU A 165 25.47 3.05 -31.56
C GLU A 165 25.39 4.05 -32.73
N ASN A 166 24.29 4.04 -33.49
CA ASN A 166 24.09 4.94 -34.62
C ASN A 166 22.75 5.67 -34.51
N ILE A 167 22.77 6.85 -33.90
CA ILE A 167 21.58 7.68 -33.69
C ILE A 167 20.98 8.15 -35.02
N ASP A 168 21.77 8.35 -36.07
CA ASP A 168 21.22 8.70 -37.39
C ASP A 168 20.43 7.54 -38.02
N ALA A 169 20.78 6.30 -37.69
CA ALA A 169 20.00 5.13 -38.06
C ALA A 169 18.67 5.08 -37.30
N MET A 170 18.66 5.43 -36.02
CA MET A 170 17.43 5.61 -35.23
C MET A 170 16.56 6.72 -35.82
N ALA A 171 17.14 7.88 -36.14
CA ALA A 171 16.44 9.00 -36.76
C ALA A 171 15.75 8.61 -38.08
N LYS A 172 16.40 7.77 -38.88
CA LYS A 172 15.79 7.21 -40.10
C LYS A 172 14.55 6.36 -39.79
N VAL A 173 14.57 5.58 -38.71
CA VAL A 173 13.41 4.77 -38.28
C VAL A 173 12.31 5.66 -37.75
N THR A 174 12.60 6.59 -36.84
CA THR A 174 11.64 7.53 -36.26
C THR A 174 10.91 8.33 -37.35
N ALA A 175 11.62 8.77 -38.40
CA ALA A 175 10.99 9.47 -39.53
C ALA A 175 10.13 8.58 -40.45
N GLY A 176 10.20 7.25 -40.29
CA GLY A 176 9.57 6.27 -41.17
C GLY A 176 8.42 5.47 -40.55
N VAL A 177 8.11 5.68 -39.28
CA VAL A 177 7.04 5.00 -38.53
C VAL A 177 6.19 6.01 -37.76
N ASN A 178 4.93 5.67 -37.48
CA ASN A 178 4.01 6.53 -36.71
C ASN A 178 3.83 6.07 -35.25
N ILE A 179 4.57 5.04 -34.83
CA ILE A 179 4.52 4.53 -33.46
C ILE A 179 5.54 5.32 -32.62
N PRO A 180 5.20 5.73 -31.38
CA PRO A 180 6.16 6.36 -30.48
C PRO A 180 7.41 5.51 -30.26
N ILE A 181 8.58 6.13 -30.29
CA ILE A 181 9.87 5.44 -30.13
C ILE A 181 10.38 5.57 -28.70
N ALA A 182 10.72 4.44 -28.09
CA ALA A 182 11.35 4.40 -26.77
C ALA A 182 12.77 3.84 -26.87
N THR A 183 13.74 4.45 -26.18
CA THR A 183 15.07 3.84 -25.96
C THR A 183 15.80 4.52 -24.79
N GLY A 184 16.90 3.94 -24.34
CA GLY A 184 17.78 4.54 -23.34
C GLY A 184 18.54 3.56 -22.46
N GLU A 185 18.16 2.28 -22.44
CA GLU A 185 18.70 1.26 -21.53
C GLU A 185 20.21 1.03 -21.69
N ARG A 186 20.72 1.27 -22.91
CA ARG A 186 22.14 1.19 -23.29
C ARG A 186 22.83 2.55 -23.42
N ILE A 187 22.18 3.63 -22.97
CA ILE A 187 22.71 4.99 -22.95
C ILE A 187 23.01 5.39 -21.50
N TYR A 188 24.28 5.61 -21.20
CA TYR A 188 24.74 5.60 -19.81
C TYR A 188 24.89 6.97 -19.15
N THR A 189 24.70 8.07 -19.88
CA THR A 189 24.94 9.42 -19.33
C THR A 189 24.04 10.46 -19.98
N LYS A 190 23.82 11.58 -19.28
CA LYS A 190 23.06 12.71 -19.83
C LYS A 190 23.62 13.27 -21.14
N TRP A 191 24.92 13.12 -21.40
CA TRP A 191 25.54 13.56 -22.66
C TRP A 191 25.13 12.70 -23.85
N GLY A 192 24.89 11.40 -23.64
CA GLY A 192 24.33 10.52 -24.67
C GLY A 192 22.84 10.85 -24.91
N PHE A 193 22.08 11.03 -23.84
CA PHE A 193 20.67 11.42 -23.94
C PHE A 193 20.47 12.79 -24.59
N ARG A 194 21.38 13.75 -24.36
CA ARG A 194 21.34 15.06 -25.03
C ARG A 194 21.21 14.93 -26.54
N GLU A 195 21.96 14.03 -27.18
CA GLU A 195 21.91 13.87 -28.63
C GLU A 195 20.56 13.27 -29.10
N LEU A 196 20.00 12.32 -28.34
CA LEU A 196 18.66 11.78 -28.61
C LEU A 196 17.59 12.87 -28.55
N PHE A 197 17.66 13.73 -27.53
CA PHE A 197 16.72 14.84 -27.34
C PHE A 197 16.89 15.93 -28.40
N GLU A 198 18.13 16.37 -28.67
CA GLU A 198 18.42 17.41 -29.67
C GLU A 198 17.99 16.99 -31.09
N LYS A 199 18.08 15.70 -31.43
CA LYS A 199 17.62 15.15 -32.71
C LYS A 199 16.14 14.76 -32.72
N GLN A 200 15.46 14.80 -31.57
CA GLN A 200 14.06 14.42 -31.40
C GLN A 200 13.75 13.01 -31.96
N VAL A 201 14.60 12.04 -31.65
CA VAL A 201 14.48 10.67 -32.20
C VAL A 201 13.69 9.71 -31.30
N ILE A 202 13.30 10.18 -30.11
CA ILE A 202 12.54 9.40 -29.12
C ILE A 202 11.39 10.23 -28.55
N ASP A 203 10.35 9.52 -28.17
CA ASP A 203 9.18 10.05 -27.44
C ASP A 203 9.19 9.63 -25.97
N MET A 204 9.88 8.51 -25.65
CA MET A 204 10.13 8.05 -24.28
C MET A 204 11.62 7.74 -24.05
N ALA A 205 12.16 8.29 -22.96
CA ALA A 205 13.50 8.00 -22.48
C ALA A 205 13.46 6.89 -21.43
N GLN A 206 14.24 5.83 -21.65
CA GLN A 206 14.31 4.66 -20.77
C GLN A 206 15.71 4.43 -20.20
N PRO A 207 16.32 5.40 -19.51
CA PRO A 207 17.60 5.16 -18.86
C PRO A 207 17.47 4.10 -17.77
N ASP A 208 18.45 3.21 -17.70
CA ASP A 208 18.50 2.23 -16.61
C ASP A 208 19.20 2.81 -15.38
N ILE A 209 18.58 2.74 -14.20
CA ILE A 209 19.15 3.39 -13.00
C ILE A 209 20.46 2.74 -12.52
N CYS A 210 20.64 1.43 -12.74
CA CYS A 210 21.89 0.75 -12.47
C CYS A 210 22.96 1.09 -13.51
N HIS A 211 22.65 1.57 -14.71
CA HIS A 211 23.66 1.88 -15.73
C HIS A 211 23.81 3.37 -16.08
N ALA A 212 22.85 4.22 -15.73
CA ALA A 212 22.81 5.63 -16.09
C ALA A 212 23.19 6.57 -14.95
N GLY A 213 24.16 6.17 -14.12
CA GLY A 213 24.76 7.00 -13.08
C GLY A 213 23.95 7.14 -11.79
N GLY A 214 23.02 6.22 -11.52
CA GLY A 214 22.25 6.17 -10.28
C GLY A 214 21.18 7.26 -10.17
N ILE A 215 20.62 7.42 -8.97
CA ILE A 215 19.51 8.32 -8.65
C ILE A 215 19.81 9.77 -9.09
N LEU A 216 21.02 10.27 -8.83
CA LEU A 216 21.36 11.66 -9.12
C LEU A 216 21.34 11.97 -10.63
N GLU A 217 22.00 11.14 -11.43
CA GLU A 217 22.12 11.37 -12.88
C GLU A 217 20.81 11.04 -13.59
N LEU A 218 20.08 10.00 -13.14
CA LEU A 218 18.76 9.66 -13.68
C LEU A 218 17.77 10.83 -13.52
N LYS A 219 17.74 11.46 -12.33
CA LYS A 219 16.90 12.64 -12.08
C LYS A 219 17.24 13.80 -13.02
N LYS A 220 18.52 13.99 -13.35
CA LYS A 220 18.97 15.01 -14.31
C LYS A 220 18.55 14.67 -15.74
N ILE A 221 18.64 13.40 -16.13
CA ILE A 221 18.16 12.93 -17.45
C ILE A 221 16.66 13.14 -17.57
N ALA A 222 15.87 12.79 -16.54
CA ALA A 222 14.42 12.99 -16.52
C ALA A 222 14.06 14.47 -16.68
N ALA A 223 14.72 15.37 -15.93
CA ALA A 223 14.52 16.81 -16.05
C ALA A 223 14.93 17.37 -17.42
N MET A 224 15.97 16.80 -18.06
CA MET A 224 16.30 17.15 -19.44
C MET A 224 15.21 16.68 -20.42
N ALA A 225 14.75 15.44 -20.31
CA ALA A 225 13.69 14.89 -21.16
C ALA A 225 12.40 15.73 -21.10
N GLU A 226 12.03 16.19 -19.91
CA GLU A 226 10.87 17.07 -19.68
C GLU A 226 10.90 18.32 -20.59
N THR A 227 12.07 18.94 -20.77
CA THR A 227 12.21 20.15 -21.60
C THR A 227 11.94 19.90 -23.10
N TYR A 228 11.99 18.64 -23.54
CA TYR A 228 11.72 18.22 -24.91
C TYR A 228 10.35 17.55 -25.07
N TYR A 229 9.51 17.55 -24.02
CA TYR A 229 8.23 16.83 -23.96
C TYR A 229 8.38 15.31 -24.13
N VAL A 230 9.54 14.76 -23.75
CA VAL A 230 9.83 13.33 -23.80
C VAL A 230 9.43 12.70 -22.46
N GLY A 231 8.67 11.60 -22.55
CA GLY A 231 8.26 10.80 -21.41
C GLY A 231 9.44 10.10 -20.74
N PHE A 232 9.34 9.84 -19.44
CA PHE A 232 10.36 9.18 -18.66
C PHE A 232 9.85 7.84 -18.13
N CYS A 233 10.51 6.74 -18.51
CA CYS A 233 10.10 5.38 -18.18
C CYS A 233 11.35 4.55 -17.81
N PRO A 234 11.85 4.59 -16.56
CA PRO A 234 13.10 3.90 -16.22
C PRO A 234 13.08 2.41 -16.51
N HIS A 235 14.18 1.95 -17.11
CA HIS A 235 14.46 0.52 -17.29
C HIS A 235 15.06 -0.04 -15.99
N ASN A 236 14.65 -1.24 -15.57
CA ASN A 236 15.04 -1.76 -14.25
C ASN A 236 15.21 -3.31 -14.07
N PRO A 237 15.65 -4.13 -15.04
CA PRO A 237 15.57 -5.59 -14.96
C PRO A 237 16.57 -6.27 -14.00
N TYR A 238 17.51 -5.53 -13.40
CA TYR A 238 18.65 -6.09 -12.67
C TYR A 238 18.38 -6.49 -11.20
N GLY A 239 17.15 -6.34 -10.70
CA GLY A 239 16.76 -6.86 -9.38
C GLY A 239 16.01 -5.87 -8.50
N PRO A 240 15.63 -6.27 -7.27
CA PRO A 240 14.71 -5.48 -6.45
C PRO A 240 15.26 -4.12 -6.00
N ILE A 241 16.58 -4.01 -5.79
CA ILE A 241 17.21 -2.71 -5.46
C ILE A 241 17.08 -1.74 -6.63
N ASN A 242 17.12 -2.24 -7.86
CA ASN A 242 16.95 -1.47 -9.08
C ASN A 242 15.55 -0.85 -9.12
N THR A 243 14.52 -1.67 -8.92
CA THR A 243 13.12 -1.23 -8.85
C THR A 243 12.92 -0.20 -7.74
N MET A 244 13.33 -0.49 -6.50
CA MET A 244 13.13 0.44 -5.37
C MET A 244 13.83 1.78 -5.58
N ALA A 245 15.05 1.78 -6.12
CA ALA A 245 15.78 3.01 -6.41
C ALA A 245 15.08 3.83 -7.52
N ALA A 246 14.58 3.16 -8.56
CA ALA A 246 13.84 3.82 -9.63
C ALA A 246 12.51 4.42 -9.15
N LEU A 247 11.74 3.70 -8.31
CA LEU A 247 10.49 4.23 -7.73
C LEU A 247 10.69 5.54 -6.96
N HIS A 248 11.84 5.71 -6.28
CA HIS A 248 12.16 6.99 -5.63
C HIS A 248 12.35 8.14 -6.62
N VAL A 249 12.91 7.88 -7.80
CA VAL A 249 13.05 8.89 -8.86
C VAL A 249 11.68 9.14 -9.49
N ASP A 250 10.94 8.08 -9.81
CA ASP A 250 9.60 8.11 -10.39
C ASP A 250 8.64 8.93 -9.54
N ALA A 251 8.73 8.83 -8.20
CA ALA A 251 7.92 9.61 -7.26
C ALA A 251 8.01 11.12 -7.47
N THR A 252 9.09 11.61 -8.08
CA THR A 252 9.42 13.04 -8.14
C THR A 252 9.45 13.62 -9.55
N CYS A 253 9.30 12.81 -10.60
CA CYS A 253 9.45 13.25 -11.99
C CYS A 253 8.09 13.58 -12.64
N PRO A 254 7.85 14.81 -13.12
CA PRO A 254 6.53 15.19 -13.66
C PRO A 254 6.20 14.50 -14.99
N ASN A 255 7.23 14.17 -15.77
CA ASN A 255 7.12 13.46 -17.05
C ASN A 255 7.24 11.93 -16.93
N PHE A 256 7.18 11.37 -15.71
CA PHE A 256 7.10 9.91 -15.52
C PHE A 256 5.78 9.37 -16.13
N LEU A 257 5.88 8.29 -16.91
CA LEU A 257 4.70 7.66 -17.56
C LEU A 257 4.37 6.29 -16.97
N ILE A 258 5.32 5.35 -17.01
CA ILE A 258 5.10 3.96 -16.59
C ILE A 258 6.44 3.34 -16.16
N GLN A 259 6.38 2.44 -15.18
CA GLN A 259 7.54 1.77 -14.62
C GLN A 259 7.63 0.30 -15.06
N GLU A 260 8.85 -0.18 -15.29
CA GLU A 260 9.07 -1.60 -15.55
C GLU A 260 8.68 -2.47 -14.35
N GLY A 261 7.85 -3.49 -14.65
CA GLY A 261 7.27 -4.40 -13.68
C GLY A 261 7.39 -5.87 -14.10
N GLY A 262 6.45 -6.71 -13.68
CA GLY A 262 6.44 -8.14 -13.98
C GLY A 262 7.44 -8.93 -13.15
N HIS A 263 7.75 -8.44 -11.94
CA HIS A 263 8.78 -9.01 -11.08
C HIS A 263 8.36 -10.37 -10.51
N GLY A 264 9.30 -11.33 -10.48
CA GLY A 264 9.04 -12.65 -9.90
C GLY A 264 9.04 -12.61 -8.37
N ALA A 265 8.27 -13.51 -7.75
CA ALA A 265 8.14 -13.63 -6.29
C ALA A 265 9.48 -13.75 -5.53
N TRP A 266 10.55 -14.21 -6.20
CA TRP A 266 11.88 -14.32 -5.62
C TRP A 266 12.51 -12.98 -5.19
N TYR A 267 12.03 -11.84 -5.73
CA TYR A 267 12.50 -10.50 -5.35
C TYR A 267 12.39 -10.28 -3.83
N GLN A 268 11.32 -10.77 -3.20
CA GLN A 268 11.10 -10.70 -1.76
C GLN A 268 12.18 -11.43 -0.95
N HIS A 269 12.75 -12.51 -1.50
CA HIS A 269 13.70 -13.36 -0.78
C HIS A 269 15.08 -12.72 -0.60
N VAL A 270 15.39 -11.67 -1.37
CA VAL A 270 16.71 -11.02 -1.38
C VAL A 270 16.69 -9.60 -0.83
N VAL A 271 15.55 -9.15 -0.31
CA VAL A 271 15.41 -7.87 0.39
C VAL A 271 15.07 -8.08 1.86
N LYS A 272 15.31 -7.05 2.68
CA LYS A 272 14.81 -6.98 4.05
C LYS A 272 13.57 -6.09 4.07
N GLY A 273 12.54 -6.50 4.79
CA GLY A 273 11.23 -5.86 4.73
C GLY A 273 10.43 -6.32 3.51
N GLU A 274 9.30 -5.68 3.27
CA GLU A 274 8.40 -6.01 2.17
C GLU A 274 8.86 -5.36 0.86
N PHE A 275 8.94 -6.15 -0.20
CA PHE A 275 9.18 -5.63 -1.54
C PHE A 275 7.86 -5.07 -2.11
N PRO A 276 7.85 -3.85 -2.68
CA PRO A 276 6.64 -3.30 -3.28
C PRO A 276 6.34 -4.03 -4.60
N PHE A 277 5.55 -5.10 -4.55
CA PHE A 277 5.02 -5.72 -5.76
C PHE A 277 3.90 -4.87 -6.36
N GLN A 278 3.81 -4.87 -7.69
CA GLN A 278 2.71 -4.22 -8.38
C GLN A 278 1.37 -4.92 -8.11
N LYS A 279 0.30 -4.14 -7.98
CA LYS A 279 -1.08 -4.57 -7.75
C LYS A 279 -2.02 -3.77 -8.60
N ASP A 280 -2.96 -4.44 -9.28
CA ASP A 280 -3.96 -3.81 -10.14
C ASP A 280 -3.37 -2.81 -11.16
N GLY A 281 -2.14 -3.10 -11.61
CA GLY A 281 -1.39 -2.29 -12.57
C GLY A 281 -0.45 -1.25 -11.96
N TYR A 282 -0.28 -1.19 -10.63
CA TYR A 282 0.46 -0.10 -9.98
C TYR A 282 1.42 -0.58 -8.88
N PHE A 283 2.57 0.08 -8.75
CA PHE A 283 3.28 0.17 -7.48
C PHE A 283 2.71 1.31 -6.64
N SER A 284 2.84 1.25 -5.31
CA SER A 284 2.40 2.31 -4.40
C SER A 284 3.55 2.77 -3.50
N LEU A 285 3.52 4.03 -3.08
CA LEU A 285 4.32 4.47 -1.93
C LEU A 285 3.80 3.76 -0.66
N PRO A 286 4.67 3.43 0.32
CA PRO A 286 4.22 2.89 1.59
C PRO A 286 3.36 3.93 2.34
N GLU A 287 2.07 3.64 2.51
CA GLU A 287 1.12 4.51 3.24
C GLU A 287 0.88 4.05 4.68
N ASP A 288 1.18 2.79 5.01
CA ASP A 288 0.85 2.16 6.28
C ASP A 288 2.04 2.03 7.24
N VAL A 289 1.75 1.83 8.53
CA VAL A 289 2.75 1.79 9.61
C VAL A 289 3.66 0.55 9.46
N PRO A 290 4.97 0.71 9.20
CA PRO A 290 5.86 -0.43 9.02
C PRO A 290 5.94 -1.33 10.25
N GLY A 291 6.01 -2.64 10.02
CA GLY A 291 6.09 -3.65 11.07
C GLY A 291 4.74 -4.06 11.67
N ILE A 292 3.64 -3.69 11.03
CA ILE A 292 2.30 -4.13 11.40
C ILE A 292 1.74 -5.02 10.29
N SER A 293 1.08 -6.10 10.70
CA SER A 293 0.26 -6.93 9.83
C SER A 293 -1.12 -7.09 10.43
N VAL A 294 -2.16 -7.13 9.60
CA VAL A 294 -3.55 -7.26 10.04
C VAL A 294 -4.16 -8.50 9.41
N GLY A 295 -4.85 -9.29 10.22
CA GLY A 295 -5.55 -10.49 9.76
C GLY A 295 -6.95 -10.60 10.33
N HIS A 296 -7.86 -11.16 9.54
CA HIS A 296 -9.26 -11.34 9.92
C HIS A 296 -9.65 -12.82 9.90
N TYR A 297 -10.50 -13.20 10.86
CA TYR A 297 -11.39 -14.34 10.73
C TYR A 297 -12.83 -13.82 10.70
N THR A 298 -13.60 -14.28 9.72
CA THR A 298 -14.95 -13.78 9.43
C THR A 298 -15.92 -14.93 9.32
N ASP A 299 -16.96 -14.95 10.14
CA ASP A 299 -18.12 -15.84 10.00
C ASP A 299 -19.37 -15.00 9.67
N ILE A 300 -19.64 -14.86 8.37
CA ILE A 300 -20.82 -14.15 7.87
C ILE A 300 -22.13 -14.84 8.31
N ALA A 301 -22.14 -16.16 8.41
CA ALA A 301 -23.36 -16.92 8.71
C ALA A 301 -23.80 -16.74 10.17
N ALA A 302 -22.84 -16.64 11.09
CA ALA A 302 -23.10 -16.31 12.49
C ALA A 302 -23.15 -14.80 12.77
N ALA A 303 -22.68 -13.99 11.80
CA ALA A 303 -22.45 -12.56 11.92
C ALA A 303 -21.50 -12.21 13.08
N THR A 304 -20.34 -12.85 13.11
CA THR A 304 -19.28 -12.58 14.10
C THR A 304 -17.90 -12.82 13.49
N GLY A 305 -16.84 -12.46 14.22
CA GLY A 305 -15.47 -12.66 13.79
C GLY A 305 -14.46 -12.00 14.71
N CYS A 306 -13.18 -12.09 14.36
CA CYS A 306 -12.11 -11.43 15.08
C CYS A 306 -11.04 -10.86 14.15
N THR A 307 -10.26 -9.92 14.65
CA THR A 307 -9.21 -9.20 13.92
C THR A 307 -7.98 -9.10 14.79
N VAL A 308 -6.85 -9.53 14.26
CA VAL A 308 -5.56 -9.46 14.95
C VAL A 308 -4.67 -8.45 14.25
N ILE A 309 -4.02 -7.61 15.04
CA ILE A 309 -3.00 -6.65 14.61
C ILE A 309 -1.68 -7.17 15.18
N ILE A 310 -0.80 -7.70 14.33
CA ILE A 310 0.46 -8.35 14.70
C ILE A 310 1.62 -7.37 14.51
N CYS A 311 2.52 -7.33 15.50
CA CYS A 311 3.81 -6.66 15.45
C CYS A 311 4.90 -7.66 15.84
N GLU A 312 5.41 -8.41 14.86
CA GLU A 312 6.29 -9.57 15.09
C GLU A 312 7.60 -9.19 15.81
N ASP A 313 8.13 -7.99 15.57
CA ASP A 313 9.33 -7.46 16.22
C ASP A 313 9.07 -6.91 17.64
N GLY A 314 7.81 -6.92 18.09
CA GLY A 314 7.36 -6.22 19.29
C GLY A 314 7.10 -4.72 19.04
N ALA A 315 6.12 -4.16 19.73
CA ALA A 315 5.82 -2.73 19.72
C ALA A 315 5.52 -2.24 21.14
N VAL A 316 5.88 -0.98 21.44
CA VAL A 316 5.49 -0.38 22.72
C VAL A 316 3.98 -0.17 22.73
N GLY A 317 3.32 -0.78 23.71
CA GLY A 317 1.87 -0.78 23.83
C GLY A 317 1.34 0.25 24.84
N GLY A 318 0.17 0.82 24.53
CA GLY A 318 -0.64 1.64 25.44
C GLY A 318 -2.12 1.31 25.31
N VAL A 319 -2.95 1.73 26.28
CA VAL A 319 -4.41 1.53 26.21
C VAL A 319 -5.15 2.64 26.96
N ASP A 320 -6.29 3.07 26.41
CA ASP A 320 -7.28 3.88 27.12
C ASP A 320 -8.66 3.21 27.02
N VAL A 321 -9.25 2.89 28.18
CA VAL A 321 -10.57 2.26 28.32
C VAL A 321 -11.52 3.30 28.92
N ARG A 322 -12.52 3.74 28.16
CA ARG A 322 -13.43 4.83 28.59
C ARG A 322 -14.88 4.41 28.78
N GLY A 323 -15.36 3.41 28.05
CA GLY A 323 -16.73 2.93 28.18
C GLY A 323 -17.04 2.33 29.56
N GLY A 324 -18.29 2.43 30.02
CA GLY A 324 -18.72 1.91 31.33
C GLY A 324 -18.85 0.38 31.45
N ALA A 325 -18.81 -0.36 30.34
CA ALA A 325 -18.95 -1.81 30.28
C ALA A 325 -17.86 -2.49 29.42
N PRO A 326 -16.57 -2.35 29.75
CA PRO A 326 -15.48 -2.90 28.95
C PRO A 326 -15.36 -4.43 29.12
N GLY A 327 -15.04 -5.12 28.03
CA GLY A 327 -14.53 -6.49 28.07
C GLY A 327 -13.11 -6.51 27.52
N THR A 328 -12.13 -6.76 28.39
CA THR A 328 -10.71 -6.65 28.01
C THR A 328 -9.85 -7.76 28.60
N ARG A 329 -8.68 -7.96 28.01
CA ARG A 329 -7.63 -8.86 28.48
C ARG A 329 -6.28 -8.14 28.45
N GLU A 330 -5.46 -8.38 29.48
CA GLU A 330 -4.05 -7.95 29.57
C GLU A 330 -3.78 -6.44 29.48
N THR A 331 -4.78 -5.59 29.76
CA THR A 331 -4.64 -4.13 29.76
C THR A 331 -3.73 -3.62 30.89
N ASP A 332 -3.73 -4.29 32.05
CA ASP A 332 -2.86 -3.97 33.20
C ASP A 332 -1.36 -3.96 32.87
N LEU A 333 -0.92 -4.78 31.90
CA LEU A 333 0.48 -4.86 31.46
C LEU A 333 0.91 -3.62 30.66
N LEU A 334 -0.05 -2.89 30.09
CA LEU A 334 0.20 -1.69 29.29
C LEU A 334 0.36 -0.44 30.15
N ARG A 335 0.15 -0.54 31.48
CA ARG A 335 0.46 0.55 32.40
C ARG A 335 1.96 0.88 32.34
N PRO A 336 2.33 2.17 32.42
CA PRO A 336 3.73 2.60 32.42
C PRO A 336 4.59 1.95 33.53
N THR A 337 3.98 1.55 34.64
CA THR A 337 4.66 0.91 35.78
C THR A 337 4.85 -0.60 35.66
N ALA A 338 4.24 -1.25 34.66
CA ALA A 338 4.38 -2.70 34.45
C ALA A 338 5.71 -3.04 33.73
N LEU A 339 6.27 -4.21 34.05
CA LEU A 339 7.60 -4.65 33.61
C LEU A 339 7.73 -4.86 32.08
N VAL A 340 6.70 -5.43 31.45
CA VAL A 340 6.71 -5.82 30.03
C VAL A 340 6.51 -4.59 29.16
N ASN A 341 7.48 -4.24 28.31
CA ASN A 341 7.39 -3.05 27.46
C ASN A 341 6.76 -3.28 26.09
N GLU A 342 6.79 -4.53 25.62
CA GLU A 342 6.46 -4.88 24.24
C GLU A 342 5.20 -5.74 24.16
N VAL A 343 4.34 -5.38 23.22
CA VAL A 343 3.17 -6.13 22.77
C VAL A 343 3.54 -6.79 21.43
N HIS A 344 3.02 -7.98 21.17
CA HIS A 344 3.31 -8.73 19.94
C HIS A 344 2.09 -8.84 19.02
N ALA A 345 0.90 -8.74 19.61
CA ALA A 345 -0.33 -8.53 18.85
C ALA A 345 -1.39 -7.86 19.71
N VAL A 346 -2.39 -7.23 19.07
CA VAL A 346 -3.64 -6.82 19.71
C VAL A 346 -4.79 -7.57 19.03
N LEU A 347 -5.70 -8.11 19.82
CA LEU A 347 -6.91 -8.77 19.32
C LEU A 347 -8.15 -7.89 19.54
N LEU A 348 -8.91 -7.68 18.47
CA LEU A 348 -10.26 -7.14 18.49
C LEU A 348 -11.22 -8.29 18.15
N SER A 349 -12.27 -8.52 18.94
CA SER A 349 -13.16 -9.67 18.69
C SER A 349 -14.62 -9.36 18.96
N GLY A 350 -15.50 -9.98 18.17
CA GLY A 350 -16.90 -10.15 18.53
C GLY A 350 -17.10 -11.18 19.65
N GLY A 351 -18.34 -11.55 19.92
CA GLY A 351 -18.70 -12.61 20.87
C GLY A 351 -18.79 -12.17 22.33
N SER A 352 -18.75 -10.87 22.62
CA SER A 352 -18.70 -10.34 23.98
C SER A 352 -17.56 -10.98 24.80
N ALA A 353 -17.72 -11.12 26.11
CA ALA A 353 -16.70 -11.70 26.99
C ALA A 353 -16.19 -13.10 26.55
N PHE A 354 -17.00 -13.89 25.83
CA PHE A 354 -16.57 -15.18 25.30
C PHE A 354 -15.49 -15.04 24.22
N GLY A 355 -15.55 -13.97 23.42
CA GLY A 355 -14.59 -13.69 22.36
C GLY A 355 -13.15 -13.49 22.84
N LEU A 356 -12.95 -13.20 24.13
CA LEU A 356 -11.60 -13.14 24.73
C LEU A 356 -10.87 -14.49 24.63
N ALA A 357 -11.60 -15.61 24.44
CA ALA A 357 -11.01 -16.91 24.18
C ALA A 357 -10.15 -16.95 22.91
N ALA A 358 -10.49 -16.14 21.89
CA ALA A 358 -9.72 -16.06 20.65
C ALA A 358 -8.29 -15.58 20.85
N ALA A 359 -8.00 -14.81 21.91
CA ALA A 359 -6.64 -14.41 22.26
C ALA A 359 -5.72 -15.61 22.54
N THR A 360 -6.30 -16.74 22.97
CA THR A 360 -5.55 -17.98 23.22
C THR A 360 -4.92 -18.51 21.93
N GLY A 361 -5.65 -18.50 20.81
CA GLY A 361 -5.11 -18.93 19.52
C GLY A 361 -4.03 -18.00 18.98
N VAL A 362 -4.19 -16.70 19.20
CA VAL A 362 -3.16 -15.70 18.85
C VAL A 362 -1.86 -15.97 19.62
N VAL A 363 -1.96 -16.20 20.93
CA VAL A 363 -0.80 -16.56 21.77
C VAL A 363 -0.14 -17.84 21.26
N GLN A 364 -0.92 -18.90 21.02
CA GLN A 364 -0.39 -20.18 20.53
C GLN A 364 0.30 -20.04 19.16
N HIS A 365 -0.27 -19.27 18.24
CA HIS A 365 0.32 -19.00 16.93
C HIS A 365 1.66 -18.28 17.05
N LEU A 366 1.72 -17.20 17.84
CA LEU A 366 2.95 -16.43 18.04
C LEU A 366 4.03 -17.24 18.77
N GLU A 367 3.65 -17.99 19.81
CA GLU A 367 4.56 -18.88 20.52
C GLU A 367 5.16 -19.93 19.58
N SER A 368 4.34 -20.53 18.70
CA SER A 368 4.81 -21.52 17.71
C SER A 368 5.84 -20.96 16.71
N LYS A 369 5.81 -19.64 16.48
CA LYS A 369 6.78 -18.91 15.64
C LYS A 369 7.98 -18.38 16.43
N GLY A 370 8.01 -18.57 17.75
CA GLY A 370 9.05 -18.03 18.61
C GLY A 370 8.95 -16.52 18.84
N ILE A 371 7.78 -15.92 18.62
CA ILE A 371 7.53 -14.48 18.76
C ILE A 371 6.97 -14.21 20.17
N GLY A 372 7.71 -13.46 20.98
CA GLY A 372 7.34 -13.16 22.36
C GLY A 372 8.53 -12.78 23.23
N VAL A 373 8.24 -12.31 24.44
CA VAL A 373 9.26 -12.02 25.45
C VAL A 373 9.94 -13.33 25.87
N GLN A 374 11.27 -13.36 25.81
CA GLN A 374 12.04 -14.50 26.27
C GLN A 374 12.17 -14.47 27.79
N PHE A 375 11.60 -15.45 28.48
CA PHE A 375 11.68 -15.53 29.94
C PHE A 375 11.73 -16.99 30.41
N GLY A 376 12.72 -17.32 31.25
CA GLY A 376 12.83 -18.65 31.87
C GLY A 376 12.99 -19.82 30.89
N GLY A 377 13.45 -19.57 29.65
CA GLY A 377 13.55 -20.57 28.60
C GLY A 377 12.25 -20.79 27.79
N ALA A 378 11.23 -19.98 28.01
CA ALA A 378 9.98 -19.96 27.24
C ALA A 378 9.81 -18.64 26.47
N VAL A 379 9.01 -18.70 25.42
CA VAL A 379 8.56 -17.54 24.64
C VAL A 379 7.19 -17.13 25.17
N ILE A 380 7.03 -15.88 25.59
CA ILE A 380 5.78 -15.36 26.16
C ILE A 380 5.23 -14.26 25.24
N PRO A 381 4.31 -14.61 24.31
CA PRO A 381 3.59 -13.61 23.53
C PRO A 381 2.70 -12.76 24.44
N ILE A 382 2.68 -11.46 24.18
CA ILE A 382 1.88 -10.49 24.92
C ILE A 382 0.76 -10.02 24.00
N VAL A 383 -0.48 -10.38 24.33
CA VAL A 383 -1.65 -10.20 23.45
C VAL A 383 -2.81 -9.56 24.22
N PRO A 384 -2.80 -8.22 24.37
CA PRO A 384 -3.96 -7.47 24.83
C PRO A 384 -5.15 -7.68 23.90
N ALA A 385 -6.35 -7.68 24.47
CA ALA A 385 -7.57 -7.82 23.68
C ALA A 385 -8.70 -6.94 24.20
N ALA A 386 -9.59 -6.54 23.29
CA ALA A 386 -10.88 -5.98 23.61
C ALA A 386 -11.98 -6.66 22.78
N ILE A 387 -13.18 -6.69 23.33
CA ILE A 387 -14.34 -7.32 22.69
C ILE A 387 -15.48 -6.34 22.46
N LEU A 388 -16.33 -6.68 21.49
CA LEU A 388 -17.62 -6.04 21.28
C LEU A 388 -18.76 -7.06 21.36
N PHE A 389 -19.97 -6.57 21.62
CA PHE A 389 -21.18 -7.39 21.71
C PHE A 389 -21.90 -7.43 20.36
N ASP A 390 -21.85 -8.58 19.68
CA ASP A 390 -22.58 -8.88 18.44
C ASP A 390 -23.51 -10.09 18.56
N LEU A 391 -23.59 -10.68 19.76
CA LEU A 391 -24.39 -11.87 20.04
C LEU A 391 -25.88 -11.59 19.76
N GLY A 392 -26.47 -12.40 18.89
CA GLY A 392 -27.90 -12.30 18.56
C GLY A 392 -28.24 -11.38 17.39
N LEU A 393 -27.25 -10.86 16.64
CA LEU A 393 -27.54 -10.25 15.33
C LEU A 393 -28.10 -11.31 14.35
N VAL A 394 -27.44 -12.46 14.26
CA VAL A 394 -27.96 -13.63 13.52
C VAL A 394 -28.04 -14.84 14.44
N GLN A 395 -26.94 -15.19 15.12
CA GLN A 395 -26.90 -16.30 16.08
C GLN A 395 -26.37 -15.82 17.43
N GLY A 396 -26.94 -16.36 18.52
CA GLY A 396 -26.53 -16.01 19.90
C GLY A 396 -25.58 -17.02 20.55
N ASN A 397 -25.36 -18.18 19.93
CA ASN A 397 -24.61 -19.30 20.49
C ASN A 397 -23.26 -19.56 19.79
N VAL A 398 -22.98 -18.89 18.67
CA VAL A 398 -21.69 -18.92 17.97
C VAL A 398 -20.91 -17.65 18.32
N ARG A 399 -19.61 -17.81 18.59
CA ARG A 399 -18.71 -16.73 19.01
C ARG A 399 -17.25 -17.12 18.71
N PRO A 400 -16.36 -16.14 18.49
CA PRO A 400 -14.95 -16.41 18.26
C PRO A 400 -14.31 -17.21 19.40
N ASN A 401 -13.53 -18.22 19.03
CA ASN A 401 -12.79 -19.09 19.92
C ASN A 401 -11.29 -19.11 19.54
N ALA A 402 -10.50 -19.95 20.22
CA ALA A 402 -9.05 -20.03 19.98
C ALA A 402 -8.69 -20.34 18.52
N GLU A 403 -9.37 -21.28 17.87
CA GLU A 403 -9.09 -21.65 16.47
C GLU A 403 -9.34 -20.49 15.51
N ASP A 404 -10.36 -19.67 15.79
CA ASP A 404 -10.70 -18.49 15.01
C ASP A 404 -9.62 -17.39 15.13
N GLY A 405 -9.08 -17.22 16.35
CA GLY A 405 -7.95 -16.32 16.60
C GLY A 405 -6.66 -16.75 15.90
N GLU A 406 -6.37 -18.06 15.88
CA GLU A 406 -5.25 -18.62 15.10
C GLU A 406 -5.48 -18.42 13.59
N ALA A 407 -6.70 -18.66 13.11
CA ALA A 407 -7.05 -18.45 11.71
C ALA A 407 -6.86 -16.98 11.29
N ALA A 408 -7.27 -16.02 12.13
CA ALA A 408 -6.99 -14.60 11.91
C ALA A 408 -5.49 -14.33 11.79
N CYS A 409 -4.65 -14.98 12.60
CA CYS A 409 -3.19 -14.83 12.51
C CYS A 409 -2.59 -15.43 11.23
N ARG A 410 -3.13 -16.54 10.74
CA ARG A 410 -2.71 -17.13 9.46
C ARG A 410 -3.07 -16.25 8.27
N ASN A 411 -4.16 -15.49 8.38
CA ASN A 411 -4.63 -14.56 7.36
C ASN A 411 -3.97 -13.17 7.47
N ALA A 412 -3.07 -12.95 8.43
CA ALA A 412 -2.46 -11.65 8.63
C ALA A 412 -1.43 -11.33 7.55
N SER A 413 -1.51 -10.13 6.98
CA SER A 413 -0.54 -9.59 6.02
C SER A 413 -0.27 -8.10 6.29
N ALA A 414 0.79 -7.56 5.68
CA ALA A 414 1.11 -6.13 5.74
C ALA A 414 0.30 -5.28 4.73
N GLU A 415 -0.65 -5.92 4.04
CA GLU A 415 -1.50 -5.25 3.06
C GLU A 415 -2.55 -4.35 3.70
N PRO A 416 -3.08 -3.37 2.95
CA PRO A 416 -4.24 -2.61 3.39
C PRO A 416 -5.35 -3.55 3.85
N PRO A 417 -5.80 -3.47 5.12
CA PRO A 417 -6.73 -4.45 5.66
C PRO A 417 -8.11 -4.31 5.02
N ALA A 418 -8.79 -5.43 4.85
CA ALA A 418 -10.18 -5.43 4.41
C ALA A 418 -11.07 -4.66 5.40
N GLN A 419 -12.05 -3.91 4.89
CA GLN A 419 -12.94 -3.05 5.66
C GLN A 419 -14.41 -3.48 5.50
N GLY A 420 -15.30 -2.91 6.30
CA GLY A 420 -16.73 -3.21 6.30
C GLY A 420 -17.11 -4.41 7.17
N SER A 421 -17.90 -5.34 6.64
CA SER A 421 -18.49 -6.47 7.38
C SER A 421 -17.55 -7.68 7.55
N VAL A 422 -16.28 -7.44 7.90
CA VAL A 422 -15.24 -8.46 8.08
C VAL A 422 -14.64 -8.45 9.49
N GLY A 423 -14.05 -9.57 9.92
CA GLY A 423 -13.34 -9.66 11.18
C GLY A 423 -14.21 -9.31 12.39
N ALA A 424 -13.68 -8.49 13.30
CA ALA A 424 -14.45 -7.99 14.44
C ALA A 424 -15.63 -7.09 14.01
N GLY A 425 -15.60 -6.52 12.79
CA GLY A 425 -16.65 -5.69 12.23
C GLY A 425 -17.86 -6.46 11.69
N THR A 426 -17.74 -7.77 11.51
CA THR A 426 -18.79 -8.58 10.86
C THR A 426 -20.14 -8.43 11.54
N GLY A 427 -20.20 -8.59 12.86
CA GLY A 427 -21.42 -8.44 13.66
C GLY A 427 -21.73 -7.02 14.14
N ALA A 428 -20.89 -6.05 13.80
CA ALA A 428 -20.96 -4.72 14.40
C ALA A 428 -22.15 -3.89 13.86
N THR A 429 -22.78 -3.11 14.74
CA THR A 429 -23.96 -2.28 14.43
C THR A 429 -23.93 -0.94 15.17
N VAL A 430 -24.57 0.08 14.60
CA VAL A 430 -24.61 1.45 15.13
C VAL A 430 -26.04 1.99 15.25
N GLY A 431 -26.25 3.05 16.03
CA GLY A 431 -27.56 3.73 16.11
C GLY A 431 -28.66 2.91 16.80
N LYS A 432 -28.32 2.19 17.86
CA LYS A 432 -29.20 1.17 18.50
C LYS A 432 -30.25 1.73 19.47
N MET A 433 -30.47 3.04 19.50
CA MET A 433 -31.29 3.71 20.53
C MET A 433 -32.77 3.27 20.56
N PHE A 434 -33.29 2.79 19.42
CA PHE A 434 -34.65 2.24 19.31
C PHE A 434 -34.67 0.70 19.19
N GLY A 435 -33.54 0.04 19.44
CA GLY A 435 -33.36 -1.40 19.21
C GLY A 435 -32.79 -1.73 17.83
N MET A 436 -32.55 -3.03 17.60
CA MET A 436 -31.86 -3.52 16.40
C MET A 436 -32.64 -3.31 15.10
N ASP A 437 -33.98 -3.30 15.15
CA ASP A 437 -34.85 -3.10 13.99
C ASP A 437 -34.60 -1.74 13.30
N ARG A 438 -34.15 -0.75 14.07
CA ARG A 438 -33.86 0.61 13.60
C ARG A 438 -32.36 0.93 13.61
N ALA A 439 -31.51 -0.06 13.85
CA ALA A 439 -30.07 0.11 13.74
C ALA A 439 -29.63 0.22 12.28
N THR A 440 -28.38 0.62 12.10
CA THR A 440 -27.64 0.59 10.83
C THR A 440 -26.40 -0.27 11.02
N LYS A 441 -25.92 -0.87 9.93
CA LYS A 441 -24.75 -1.73 9.97
C LYS A 441 -23.50 -0.92 10.33
N GLY A 442 -22.73 -1.45 11.28
CA GLY A 442 -21.39 -1.01 11.60
C GLY A 442 -20.35 -1.81 10.83
N GLY A 443 -19.09 -1.77 11.24
CA GLY A 443 -18.07 -2.56 10.56
C GLY A 443 -16.72 -2.40 11.20
N ILE A 444 -15.68 -2.75 10.46
CA ILE A 444 -14.30 -2.40 10.75
C ILE A 444 -13.76 -1.49 9.65
N GLY A 445 -13.04 -0.45 10.01
CA GLY A 445 -12.45 0.48 9.05
C GLY A 445 -11.03 0.85 9.45
N SER A 446 -10.24 1.29 8.47
CA SER A 446 -8.84 1.64 8.64
C SER A 446 -8.50 2.92 7.89
N SER A 447 -7.53 3.66 8.42
CA SER A 447 -6.97 4.82 7.74
C SER A 447 -5.53 5.09 8.20
N SER A 448 -4.76 5.79 7.39
CA SER A 448 -3.38 6.16 7.69
C SER A 448 -3.05 7.55 7.13
N VAL A 449 -2.02 8.17 7.70
CA VAL A 449 -1.50 9.46 7.25
C VAL A 449 0.02 9.50 7.44
N SER A 450 0.73 9.93 6.40
CA SER A 450 2.14 10.29 6.48
C SER A 450 2.27 11.71 7.05
N LEU A 451 3.16 11.88 8.02
CA LEU A 451 3.48 13.15 8.67
C LEU A 451 4.78 13.78 8.13
N GLY A 452 5.34 13.20 7.06
CA GLY A 452 6.67 13.54 6.54
C GLY A 452 7.78 12.78 7.27
N GLU A 453 8.98 12.79 6.69
CA GLU A 453 10.17 12.15 7.28
C GLU A 453 9.98 10.67 7.66
N GLY A 454 9.22 9.94 6.84
CA GLY A 454 8.89 8.53 7.07
C GLY A 454 8.00 8.25 8.28
N LEU A 455 7.53 9.27 9.00
CA LEU A 455 6.66 9.13 10.16
C LEU A 455 5.22 8.89 9.70
N ILE A 456 4.63 7.79 10.15
CA ILE A 456 3.27 7.38 9.76
C ILE A 456 2.44 7.14 11.02
N VAL A 457 1.18 7.55 10.96
CA VAL A 457 0.15 7.18 11.94
C VAL A 457 -0.97 6.47 11.20
N GLY A 458 -1.39 5.31 11.72
CA GLY A 458 -2.50 4.54 11.19
C GLY A 458 -3.52 4.22 12.30
N ALA A 459 -4.74 3.91 11.92
CA ALA A 459 -5.77 3.43 12.83
C ALA A 459 -6.61 2.32 12.18
N ILE A 460 -7.08 1.37 12.99
CA ILE A 460 -8.09 0.38 12.62
C ILE A 460 -9.11 0.26 13.75
N VAL A 461 -10.40 0.33 13.43
CA VAL A 461 -11.47 0.46 14.42
C VAL A 461 -12.69 -0.37 14.03
N ALA A 462 -13.15 -1.23 14.92
CA ALA A 462 -14.43 -1.93 14.83
C ALA A 462 -15.52 -1.18 15.60
N VAL A 463 -16.63 -0.85 14.94
CA VAL A 463 -17.61 0.14 15.38
C VAL A 463 -18.96 -0.51 15.67
N ASN A 464 -19.22 -0.83 16.94
CA ASN A 464 -20.49 -1.37 17.41
C ASN A 464 -21.18 -0.42 18.41
N ALA A 465 -21.35 0.85 18.05
CA ALA A 465 -21.77 1.93 18.94
C ALA A 465 -23.29 1.99 19.20
N ILE A 466 -23.70 2.53 20.35
CA ILE A 466 -25.10 2.92 20.57
C ILE A 466 -25.45 4.21 19.82
N GLY A 467 -24.49 5.14 19.73
CA GLY A 467 -24.60 6.41 19.02
C GLY A 467 -24.62 6.29 17.50
N GLY A 468 -24.83 7.42 16.85
CA GLY A 468 -24.66 7.58 15.40
C GLY A 468 -23.21 7.88 15.03
N VAL A 469 -22.88 7.72 13.75
CA VAL A 469 -21.59 8.04 13.15
C VAL A 469 -21.67 9.34 12.35
N TYR A 470 -20.71 10.22 12.56
CA TYR A 470 -20.63 11.56 11.99
C TYR A 470 -19.27 11.77 11.33
N GLU A 471 -19.25 12.47 10.20
CA GLU A 471 -18.02 12.92 9.58
C GLU A 471 -17.43 14.08 10.41
N ALA A 472 -16.25 13.87 11.00
CA ALA A 472 -15.69 14.80 11.98
C ALA A 472 -15.49 16.24 11.46
N LYS A 473 -15.15 16.39 10.17
CA LYS A 473 -14.88 17.71 9.56
C LYS A 473 -16.12 18.55 9.31
N THR A 474 -17.21 17.93 8.85
CA THR A 474 -18.44 18.66 8.44
C THR A 474 -19.56 18.54 9.45
N GLY A 475 -19.51 17.55 10.34
CA GLY A 475 -20.61 17.19 11.23
C GLY A 475 -21.75 16.46 10.55
N ARG A 476 -21.60 16.08 9.26
CA ARG A 476 -22.61 15.32 8.52
C ARG A 476 -22.86 13.97 9.18
N ILE A 477 -24.13 13.61 9.35
CA ILE A 477 -24.55 12.28 9.82
C ILE A 477 -24.30 11.27 8.69
N ILE A 478 -23.56 10.21 9.00
CA ILE A 478 -23.26 9.11 8.08
C ILE A 478 -24.09 7.88 8.40
N ALA A 479 -24.22 7.53 9.69
CA ALA A 479 -25.02 6.41 10.16
C ALA A 479 -25.68 6.77 11.50
N GLY A 480 -26.80 6.12 11.83
CA GLY A 480 -27.53 6.44 13.05
C GLY A 480 -28.82 5.63 13.16
N PRO A 481 -29.62 5.87 14.21
CA PRO A 481 -30.93 5.24 14.32
C PRO A 481 -31.81 5.67 13.14
N ARG A 482 -32.43 4.71 12.47
CA ARG A 482 -33.34 4.96 11.35
C ARG A 482 -34.73 5.39 11.85
N THR A 483 -35.55 6.02 11.02
CA THR A 483 -36.98 6.24 11.26
C THR A 483 -37.75 4.91 11.42
N GLU A 484 -39.01 4.95 11.87
CA GLU A 484 -39.86 3.75 11.91
C GLU A 484 -40.13 3.19 10.51
N ALA A 485 -40.26 4.07 9.50
CA ALA A 485 -40.35 3.68 8.09
C ALA A 485 -39.02 3.13 7.53
N GLY A 486 -37.89 3.41 8.20
CA GLY A 486 -36.56 2.92 7.83
C GLY A 486 -35.92 3.64 6.64
N ASP A 487 -36.50 4.76 6.22
CA ASP A 487 -36.16 5.55 5.03
C ASP A 487 -35.20 6.73 5.30
N GLU A 488 -35.09 7.18 6.55
CA GLU A 488 -34.20 8.29 6.93
C GLU A 488 -33.34 7.93 8.15
N ILE A 489 -32.16 8.55 8.24
CA ILE A 489 -31.26 8.48 9.40
C ILE A 489 -31.52 9.67 10.33
N LEU A 490 -31.79 9.39 11.59
CA LEU A 490 -32.00 10.40 12.63
C LEU A 490 -30.68 10.80 13.31
N ASP A 491 -30.63 12.03 13.79
CA ASP A 491 -29.55 12.49 14.67
C ASP A 491 -29.66 11.78 16.03
N ALA A 492 -28.65 10.95 16.35
CA ALA A 492 -28.60 10.19 17.58
C ALA A 492 -28.51 11.09 18.84
N MET A 493 -27.90 12.26 18.73
CA MET A 493 -27.84 13.21 19.86
C MET A 493 -29.23 13.76 20.17
N ASP A 494 -30.01 14.13 19.14
CA ASP A 494 -31.38 14.60 19.32
C ASP A 494 -32.27 13.49 19.91
N VAL A 495 -32.11 12.25 19.44
CA VAL A 495 -32.81 11.09 20.01
C VAL A 495 -32.47 10.88 21.49
N ALA A 496 -31.20 11.06 21.88
CA ALA A 496 -30.75 10.82 23.24
C ALA A 496 -31.26 11.87 24.26
N VAL A 497 -31.41 13.14 23.84
CA VAL A 497 -31.72 14.24 24.78
C VAL A 497 -33.10 14.86 24.60
N SER A 498 -33.77 14.63 23.47
CA SER A 498 -35.05 15.28 23.17
C SER A 498 -36.24 14.45 23.67
N PRO A 499 -37.15 15.03 24.49
CA PRO A 499 -38.30 14.31 25.03
C PRO A 499 -39.37 13.96 23.99
N ASN A 500 -39.26 14.50 22.77
CA ASN A 500 -40.31 14.46 21.74
C ASN A 500 -40.04 13.47 20.58
N VAL A 501 -38.86 12.81 20.54
CA VAL A 501 -38.45 11.93 19.41
C VAL A 501 -38.75 10.44 19.71
N GLY A 502 -39.60 10.16 20.70
CA GLY A 502 -39.87 8.83 21.23
C GLY A 502 -38.89 8.46 22.35
N SER A 503 -39.32 7.67 23.33
CA SER A 503 -38.44 7.27 24.44
C SER A 503 -37.42 6.22 23.95
N PRO A 504 -36.10 6.46 24.10
CA PRO A 504 -35.11 5.43 23.84
C PRO A 504 -35.46 4.17 24.62
N GLN A 505 -35.30 2.98 24.01
CA GLN A 505 -35.39 1.78 24.80
C GLN A 505 -34.25 1.81 25.83
N THR A 506 -34.54 1.43 27.07
CA THR A 506 -33.50 1.14 28.05
C THR A 506 -32.78 -0.12 27.57
N THR A 507 -31.81 0.06 26.69
CA THR A 507 -31.06 -1.05 26.10
C THR A 507 -30.24 -1.70 27.20
N THR A 508 -30.55 -2.96 27.49
CA THR A 508 -29.74 -3.82 28.36
C THR A 508 -28.55 -4.44 27.61
N SER A 509 -28.40 -4.12 26.32
CA SER A 509 -27.32 -4.59 25.46
C SER A 509 -26.08 -3.72 25.56
N SER A 510 -24.91 -4.38 25.72
CA SER A 510 -23.59 -3.74 25.67
C SER A 510 -23.31 -3.26 24.24
N ASN A 511 -22.69 -2.09 24.11
CA ASN A 511 -22.27 -1.47 22.84
C ASN A 511 -20.78 -1.17 22.96
N THR A 512 -20.02 -1.11 21.87
CA THR A 512 -18.55 -1.01 21.98
C THR A 512 -17.90 -0.55 20.68
N THR A 513 -17.11 0.51 20.75
CA THR A 513 -16.13 0.84 19.70
C THR A 513 -14.73 0.45 20.17
N ILE A 514 -14.09 -0.47 19.46
CA ILE A 514 -12.76 -0.98 19.82
C ILE A 514 -11.79 -0.81 18.67
N GLY A 515 -10.55 -0.44 18.96
CA GLY A 515 -9.59 -0.20 17.90
C GLY A 515 -8.15 -0.08 18.35
N VAL A 516 -7.28 0.10 17.37
CA VAL A 516 -5.84 0.33 17.53
C VAL A 516 -5.48 1.58 16.76
N VAL A 517 -4.73 2.49 17.40
CA VAL A 517 -3.92 3.49 16.72
C VAL A 517 -2.47 3.02 16.72
N ALA A 518 -1.78 3.17 15.60
CA ALA A 518 -0.40 2.75 15.46
C ALA A 518 0.48 3.85 14.88
N THR A 519 1.75 3.83 15.24
CA THR A 519 2.77 4.68 14.64
C THR A 519 4.11 3.96 14.58
N ASN A 520 4.98 4.35 13.65
CA ASN A 520 6.36 3.91 13.65
C ASN A 520 7.28 4.80 14.51
N ALA A 521 6.76 5.86 15.14
CA ALA A 521 7.51 6.66 16.11
C ALA A 521 8.05 5.81 17.28
N SER A 522 9.23 6.18 17.79
CA SER A 522 9.80 5.59 19.00
C SER A 522 9.18 6.20 20.27
N LEU A 523 8.09 5.60 20.76
CA LEU A 523 7.38 6.05 21.97
C LEU A 523 7.77 5.24 23.20
N ASN A 524 7.78 5.87 24.38
CA ASN A 524 7.71 5.16 25.65
C ASN A 524 6.25 4.84 26.03
N LYS A 525 6.03 4.06 27.09
CA LYS A 525 4.68 3.68 27.54
C LYS A 525 3.79 4.86 27.90
N ASP A 526 4.32 5.91 28.54
CA ASP A 526 3.52 7.09 28.90
C ASP A 526 3.00 7.79 27.63
N GLN A 527 3.86 7.92 26.62
CA GLN A 527 3.51 8.48 25.33
C GLN A 527 2.52 7.59 24.56
N ALA A 528 2.72 6.26 24.57
CA ALA A 528 1.78 5.33 23.94
C ALA A 528 0.39 5.37 24.61
N ASN A 529 0.32 5.41 25.94
CA ASN A 529 -0.95 5.60 26.66
C ASN A 529 -1.57 6.97 26.35
N LYS A 530 -0.75 8.02 26.19
CA LYS A 530 -1.24 9.34 25.78
C LYS A 530 -1.80 9.34 24.34
N LEU A 531 -1.17 8.58 23.43
CA LEU A 531 -1.65 8.37 22.06
C LEU A 531 -3.00 7.63 22.05
N ALA A 532 -3.12 6.55 22.82
CA ALA A 532 -4.38 5.83 23.02
C ALA A 532 -5.48 6.74 23.60
N SER A 533 -5.12 7.62 24.55
CA SER A 533 -6.04 8.60 25.11
C SER A 533 -6.50 9.65 24.10
N ALA A 534 -5.64 10.09 23.18
CA ALA A 534 -6.03 11.03 22.13
C ALA A 534 -6.87 10.35 21.04
N ALA A 535 -6.62 9.08 20.74
CA ALA A 535 -7.45 8.29 19.84
C ALA A 535 -8.93 8.28 20.27
N GLN A 536 -9.22 8.27 21.58
CA GLN A 536 -10.58 8.37 22.09
C GLN A 536 -11.28 9.70 21.73
N ASP A 537 -10.54 10.78 21.54
CA ASP A 537 -11.13 12.04 21.08
C ASP A 537 -11.58 11.92 19.61
N GLY A 538 -10.88 11.12 18.80
CA GLY A 538 -11.34 10.71 17.46
C GLY A 538 -12.63 9.89 17.50
N VAL A 539 -12.75 8.97 18.48
CA VAL A 539 -14.00 8.24 18.74
C VAL A 539 -15.13 9.21 19.07
N ALA A 540 -14.93 10.15 19.99
CA ALA A 540 -15.97 11.11 20.38
C ALA A 540 -16.36 12.09 19.25
N LEU A 541 -15.43 12.41 18.34
CA LEU A 541 -15.74 13.23 17.17
C LEU A 541 -16.59 12.47 16.15
N ALA A 542 -16.34 11.17 15.96
CA ALA A 542 -17.01 10.37 14.95
C ALA A 542 -18.24 9.61 15.47
N VAL A 543 -18.33 9.29 16.76
CA VAL A 543 -19.45 8.56 17.38
C VAL A 543 -20.12 9.47 18.39
N ARG A 544 -21.43 9.72 18.21
CA ARG A 544 -22.17 10.63 19.10
C ARG A 544 -23.55 10.05 19.47
N PRO A 545 -23.88 9.95 20.76
CA PRO A 545 -22.97 9.99 21.90
C PRO A 545 -22.03 8.77 21.91
N ALA A 546 -20.84 8.93 22.49
CA ALA A 546 -19.87 7.87 22.78
C ALA A 546 -19.60 7.78 24.29
N HIS A 547 -18.91 6.74 24.73
CA HIS A 547 -18.44 6.54 26.11
C HIS A 547 -19.54 6.50 27.18
N LEU A 548 -20.74 6.03 26.81
CA LEU A 548 -21.85 5.85 27.74
C LEU A 548 -21.61 4.66 28.68
N MET A 549 -22.47 4.53 29.70
CA MET A 549 -22.38 3.45 30.70
C MET A 549 -22.52 2.03 30.09
N GLY A 550 -23.24 1.91 28.97
CA GLY A 550 -23.37 0.66 28.23
C GLY A 550 -22.27 0.43 27.19
N ASP A 551 -21.37 1.41 26.99
CA ASP A 551 -20.30 1.32 26.01
C ASP A 551 -19.07 0.60 26.59
N GLY A 552 -18.34 -0.14 25.76
CA GLY A 552 -17.09 -0.82 26.10
C GLY A 552 -15.85 -0.17 25.47
N ASP A 553 -15.94 1.12 25.13
CA ASP A 553 -14.99 1.79 24.24
C ASP A 553 -13.54 1.68 24.72
N THR A 554 -12.71 1.08 23.88
CA THR A 554 -11.30 0.77 24.20
C THR A 554 -10.41 1.01 22.98
N MET A 555 -9.42 1.88 23.14
CA MET A 555 -8.41 2.15 22.12
C MET A 555 -7.04 1.70 22.63
N PHE A 556 -6.36 0.86 21.85
CA PHE A 556 -4.96 0.52 22.06
C PHE A 556 -4.07 1.43 21.22
N ALA A 557 -2.83 1.63 21.68
CA ALA A 557 -1.77 2.25 20.91
C ALA A 557 -0.61 1.28 20.71
N LEU A 558 -0.06 1.24 19.50
CA LEU A 558 1.16 0.50 19.16
C LEU A 558 2.20 1.44 18.55
N ALA A 559 3.42 1.43 19.10
CA ALA A 559 4.55 2.17 18.57
C ALA A 559 5.66 1.20 18.17
N THR A 560 5.88 1.02 16.86
CA THR A 560 6.83 0.01 16.35
C THR A 560 8.28 0.45 16.46
N GLY A 561 8.54 1.74 16.72
CA GLY A 561 9.90 2.27 16.85
C GLY A 561 10.75 2.14 15.59
N LYS A 562 10.11 1.98 14.42
CA LYS A 562 10.80 1.83 13.12
C LYS A 562 11.13 3.15 12.44
N CYS A 563 10.87 4.28 13.10
CA CYS A 563 11.19 5.62 12.65
C CYS A 563 12.13 6.28 13.66
N ASP A 564 13.33 6.62 13.18
CA ASP A 564 14.38 7.29 13.97
C ASP A 564 14.24 8.83 13.96
N SER A 565 13.29 9.38 13.20
CA SER A 565 13.05 10.82 13.10
C SER A 565 12.62 11.40 14.44
N ALA A 566 13.08 12.62 14.70
CA ALA A 566 12.50 13.42 15.76
C ALA A 566 11.03 13.67 15.44
N PHE A 567 10.15 13.36 16.38
CA PHE A 567 8.71 13.59 16.21
C PHE A 567 8.21 14.63 17.21
N ASN A 568 7.17 15.34 16.80
CA ASN A 568 6.39 16.18 17.69
C ASN A 568 5.21 15.36 18.23
N MET A 569 5.18 15.10 19.54
CA MET A 569 4.10 14.33 20.15
C MET A 569 2.72 14.94 19.84
N ASN A 570 2.58 16.27 19.83
CA ASN A 570 1.29 16.89 19.54
C ASN A 570 0.81 16.62 18.09
N GLN A 571 1.75 16.49 17.15
CA GLN A 571 1.44 16.13 15.77
C GLN A 571 0.94 14.69 15.68
N LEU A 572 1.58 13.75 16.40
CA LEU A 572 1.13 12.37 16.51
C LEU A 572 -0.27 12.27 17.14
N LEU A 573 -0.53 13.04 18.21
CA LEU A 573 -1.84 13.05 18.86
C LEU A 573 -2.93 13.59 17.92
N ALA A 574 -2.66 14.66 17.17
CA ALA A 574 -3.61 15.20 16.20
C ALA A 574 -3.88 14.21 15.04
N ALA A 575 -2.83 13.57 14.53
CA ALA A 575 -2.93 12.55 13.50
C ALA A 575 -3.74 11.33 13.98
N ALA A 576 -3.54 10.89 15.22
CA ALA A 576 -4.31 9.81 15.83
C ALA A 576 -5.81 10.11 15.86
N VAL A 577 -6.18 11.34 16.25
CA VAL A 577 -7.59 11.79 16.24
C VAL A 577 -8.18 11.70 14.84
N MET A 578 -7.46 12.23 13.84
CA MET A 578 -7.90 12.19 12.43
C MET A 578 -8.05 10.77 11.90
N CYS A 579 -7.02 9.93 12.09
CA CYS A 579 -7.05 8.56 11.59
C CYS A 579 -8.19 7.75 12.23
N VAL A 580 -8.40 7.90 13.53
CA VAL A 580 -9.48 7.18 14.23
C VAL A 580 -10.85 7.65 13.75
N SER A 581 -11.07 8.96 13.60
CA SER A 581 -12.36 9.46 13.10
C SER A 581 -12.64 9.00 11.67
N ASP A 582 -11.62 9.01 10.80
CA ASP A 582 -11.77 8.62 9.40
C ASP A 582 -11.94 7.10 9.26
N ALA A 583 -11.26 6.29 10.09
CA ALA A 583 -11.43 4.85 10.16
C ALA A 583 -12.86 4.47 10.60
N ILE A 584 -13.46 5.20 11.55
CA ILE A 584 -14.84 4.96 12.00
C ILE A 584 -15.85 5.26 10.88
N VAL A 585 -15.65 6.33 10.11
CA VAL A 585 -16.51 6.64 8.96
C VAL A 585 -16.40 5.53 7.91
N ARG A 586 -15.18 5.11 7.56
CA ARG A 586 -14.97 4.00 6.62
C ARG A 586 -15.60 2.70 7.09
N ALA A 587 -15.56 2.42 8.39
CA ALA A 587 -16.17 1.21 8.96
C ALA A 587 -17.67 1.09 8.64
N VAL A 588 -18.41 2.20 8.60
CA VAL A 588 -19.85 2.21 8.29
C VAL A 588 -20.16 2.36 6.81
N THR A 589 -19.32 3.08 6.04
CA THR A 589 -19.55 3.27 4.60
C THR A 589 -19.20 2.03 3.78
N GLU A 590 -18.17 1.29 4.20
CA GLU A 590 -17.75 0.04 3.55
C GLU A 590 -18.57 -1.17 3.98
N ALA A 591 -19.39 -1.06 5.03
CA ALA A 591 -20.18 -2.17 5.56
C ALA A 591 -21.19 -2.72 4.54
N ASP A 592 -21.50 -4.01 4.69
CA ASP A 592 -22.55 -4.72 3.93
C ASP A 592 -23.72 -5.09 4.85
N SER A 593 -24.95 -4.94 4.34
CA SER A 593 -26.17 -5.36 5.03
C SER A 593 -26.08 -6.81 5.51
N LEU A 594 -26.38 -7.04 6.79
CA LEU A 594 -26.30 -8.38 7.38
C LEU A 594 -27.30 -8.54 8.53
N GLY A 595 -27.88 -9.72 8.68
CA GLY A 595 -28.79 -10.05 9.79
C GLY A 595 -30.04 -9.17 9.86
N GLY A 596 -30.53 -8.69 8.70
CA GLY A 596 -31.68 -7.79 8.64
C GLY A 596 -31.38 -6.32 8.99
N VAL A 597 -30.13 -6.00 9.30
CA VAL A 597 -29.68 -4.62 9.56
C VAL A 597 -29.04 -4.05 8.29
N PRO A 598 -29.57 -2.95 7.72
CA PRO A 598 -29.07 -2.42 6.46
C PRO A 598 -27.76 -1.64 6.63
N ALA A 599 -26.90 -1.70 5.61
CA ALA A 599 -25.75 -0.82 5.47
C ALA A 599 -26.15 0.54 4.91
N VAL A 600 -25.32 1.56 5.19
CA VAL A 600 -25.56 2.95 4.75
C VAL A 600 -25.71 3.02 3.23
N LYS A 601 -24.88 2.29 2.47
CA LYS A 601 -24.90 2.27 1.00
C LYS A 601 -26.19 1.68 0.40
N ASP A 602 -26.95 0.92 1.18
CA ASP A 602 -28.20 0.29 0.74
C ASP A 602 -29.44 1.15 1.07
N LEU A 603 -29.27 2.20 1.87
CA LEU A 603 -30.32 3.17 2.18
C LEU A 603 -30.42 4.17 1.01
N GLN A 604 -31.31 3.89 0.05
CA GLN A 604 -31.54 4.77 -1.10
C GLN A 604 -32.10 6.13 -0.63
N ASN A 605 -31.35 7.21 -0.87
CA ASN A 605 -31.65 8.62 -0.53
C ASN A 605 -31.31 9.09 0.90
N VAL A 606 -30.11 8.77 1.40
CA VAL A 606 -29.51 9.51 2.54
C VAL A 606 -28.59 10.62 2.05
#